data_AF-A0A1F4V1P5-F1
#
_entry.id   AF-A0A1F4V1P5-F1
#
_cell.length_a   1.000
_cell.length_b   1.000
_cell.length_c   1.000
_cell.angle_alpha   90.00
_cell.angle_beta   90.00
_cell.angle_gamma   90.00
#
_symmetry.space_group_name_H-M   'P 1'
#
loop_
_entity.id
_entity.type
_entity.pdbx_description
1 polymer ?
#
loop_
_entity_poly.entity_id
_entity_poly.type
_entity_poly.pdbx_seq_one_letter_code
_entity_poly.pdbx_strand_id
1 'polypeptide(L)'
;MNRNKLNVKMDLLRAAKTAFEINKPFDRNITKVFLNKAKDEFENKLPQETLLKNELMEFSLQIDDIVNDPLKRIHWGEKVMTLAARLGSN
;
A
#
# COMPACT_ATOMS: atom_id res chain seq x y z
N MET A 1 15.63 10.66 -4.31
CA MET A 1 14.41 10.26 -3.56
C MET A 1 14.72 10.28 -2.07
N ASN A 2 13.92 10.97 -1.26
CA ASN A 2 14.07 11.00 0.21
C ASN A 2 14.02 9.56 0.78
N ARG A 3 14.88 9.23 1.74
CA ARG A 3 14.94 7.90 2.39
C ARG A 3 13.59 7.47 2.95
N ASN A 4 12.83 8.40 3.53
CA ASN A 4 11.52 8.11 4.09
C ASN A 4 10.51 7.77 2.99
N LYS A 5 10.54 8.51 1.85
CA LYS A 5 9.73 8.18 0.66
C LYS A 5 10.09 6.80 0.09
N LEU A 6 11.37 6.43 0.10
CA LEU A 6 11.81 5.09 -0.30
C LEU A 6 11.26 4.01 0.64
N ASN A 7 11.28 4.23 1.96
CA ASN A 7 10.74 3.28 2.92
C ASN A 7 9.26 3.01 2.65
N VAL A 8 8.45 4.08 2.54
CA VAL A 8 7.02 3.98 2.20
C VAL A 8 6.85 3.22 0.89
N LYS A 9 7.57 3.63 -0.17
CA LYS A 9 7.48 2.98 -1.48
C LYS A 9 7.75 1.48 -1.39
N MET A 10 8.77 1.06 -0.65
CA MET A 10 9.09 -0.36 -0.50
C MET A 10 8.00 -1.13 0.26
N ASP A 11 7.41 -0.54 1.30
CA ASP A 11 6.32 -1.18 2.03
C ASP A 11 5.04 -1.28 1.18
N LEU A 12 4.71 -0.24 0.39
CA LEU A 12 3.61 -0.30 -0.57
C LEU A 12 3.84 -1.37 -1.66
N LEU A 13 5.05 -1.49 -2.20
CA LEU A 13 5.36 -2.53 -3.17
C LEU A 13 5.26 -3.94 -2.58
N ARG A 14 5.65 -4.13 -1.31
CA ARG A 14 5.46 -5.41 -0.61
C ARG A 14 3.98 -5.72 -0.40
N ALA A 15 3.17 -4.73 -0.02
CA ALA A 15 1.73 -4.88 0.07
C ALA A 15 1.12 -5.24 -1.30
N ALA A 16 1.48 -4.52 -2.37
CA ALA A 16 0.99 -4.82 -3.72
C ALA A 16 1.41 -6.23 -4.20
N LYS A 17 2.64 -6.66 -3.92
CA LYS A 17 3.09 -8.02 -4.23
C LYS A 17 2.17 -9.07 -3.61
N THR A 18 1.76 -8.89 -2.35
CA THR A 18 0.83 -9.82 -1.70
C THR A 18 -0.52 -9.85 -2.43
N ALA A 19 -0.95 -8.77 -3.09
CA ALA A 19 -2.17 -8.77 -3.89
C ALA A 19 -2.00 -9.58 -5.19
N PHE A 20 -0.85 -9.53 -5.85
CA PHE A 20 -0.62 -10.21 -7.13
C PHE A 20 -0.33 -11.70 -7.03
N GLU A 21 -0.05 -12.23 -5.82
CA GLU A 21 0.08 -13.67 -5.59
C GLU A 21 -1.27 -14.40 -5.62
N ILE A 22 -1.98 -14.37 -6.76
CA ILE A 22 -3.34 -14.90 -6.93
C ILE A 22 -3.45 -16.41 -6.72
N ASN A 23 -2.34 -17.14 -6.89
CA ASN A 23 -2.27 -18.59 -6.70
C ASN A 23 -2.23 -18.99 -5.21
N LYS A 24 -2.25 -18.02 -4.29
CA LYS A 24 -2.25 -18.23 -2.85
C LYS A 24 -3.38 -17.42 -2.20
N PRO A 25 -3.89 -17.87 -1.03
CA PRO A 25 -4.76 -17.03 -0.22
C PRO A 25 -4.13 -15.67 0.05
N PHE A 26 -4.95 -14.62 0.07
CA PHE A 26 -4.46 -13.28 0.37
C PHE A 26 -4.07 -13.17 1.84
N ASP A 27 -2.80 -12.86 2.12
CA ASP A 27 -2.29 -12.71 3.48
C ASP A 27 -2.63 -11.32 4.04
N ARG A 28 -3.87 -11.18 4.50
CA ARG A 28 -4.39 -9.97 5.13
C ARG A 28 -3.48 -9.40 6.21
N ASN A 29 -2.89 -10.27 7.03
CA ASN A 29 -2.11 -9.85 8.19
C ASN A 29 -0.81 -9.18 7.75
N ILE A 30 -0.08 -9.82 6.84
CA ILE A 30 1.19 -9.25 6.37
C ILE A 30 0.98 -8.00 5.53
N THR A 31 -0.10 -7.94 4.73
CA THR A 31 -0.48 -6.73 3.99
C THR A 31 -0.75 -5.57 4.96
N LYS A 32 -1.54 -5.79 6.01
CA LYS A 32 -1.83 -4.76 7.04
C LYS A 32 -0.56 -4.27 7.74
N VAL A 33 0.39 -5.15 8.03
CA VAL A 33 1.68 -4.77 8.61
C VAL A 33 2.40 -3.77 7.71
N PHE A 34 2.52 -4.04 6.41
CA PHE A 34 3.20 -3.11 5.50
C PHE A 34 2.46 -1.78 5.35
N LEU A 35 1.12 -1.80 5.26
CA LEU A 35 0.34 -0.56 5.14
C LEU A 35 0.40 0.29 6.41
N ASN A 36 0.39 -0.34 7.59
CA ASN A 36 0.55 0.38 8.86
C ASN A 36 1.93 1.02 8.96
N LYS A 37 3.01 0.32 8.56
CA LYS A 37 4.36 0.91 8.53
C LYS A 37 4.44 2.09 7.57
N ALA A 38 3.84 1.97 6.39
CA ALA A 38 3.76 3.07 5.43
C ALA A 38 2.98 4.27 6.02
N LYS A 39 1.87 4.01 6.72
CA LYS A 39 1.08 5.04 7.40
C LYS A 39 1.87 5.75 8.49
N ASP A 40 2.56 5.00 9.35
CA ASP A 40 3.38 5.56 10.43
C ASP A 40 4.49 6.46 9.87
N GLU A 41 5.10 6.07 8.76
CA GLU A 41 6.12 6.86 8.08
C GLU A 41 5.52 8.14 7.47
N PHE A 42 4.31 8.08 6.89
CA PHE A 42 3.60 9.27 6.43
C PHE A 42 3.29 10.24 7.57
N GLU A 43 2.79 9.74 8.70
CA GLU A 43 2.41 10.56 9.84
C GLU A 43 3.60 11.23 10.52
N ASN A 44 4.71 10.49 10.69
CA ASN A 44 5.83 10.94 11.51
C ASN A 44 6.98 11.55 10.70
N LYS A 45 7.13 11.18 9.43
CA LYS A 45 8.32 11.49 8.62
C LYS A 45 8.01 12.23 7.33
N LEU A 46 6.77 12.19 6.85
CA LEU A 46 6.32 12.86 5.63
C LEU A 46 4.98 13.59 5.84
N PRO A 47 4.84 14.44 6.87
CA PRO A 47 3.55 15.07 7.21
C PRO A 47 2.99 15.95 6.09
N GLN A 48 3.83 16.43 5.17
CA GLN A 48 3.44 17.21 4.01
C GLN A 48 2.73 16.40 2.91
N GLU A 49 2.90 15.07 2.89
CA GLU A 49 2.35 14.17 1.85
C GLU A 49 0.90 13.75 2.18
N THR A 50 0.05 14.70 2.56
CA THR A 50 -1.30 14.45 3.08
C THR A 50 -2.21 13.73 2.09
N LEU A 51 -2.13 14.09 0.80
CA LEU A 51 -2.92 13.45 -0.26
C LEU A 51 -2.61 11.95 -0.37
N LEU A 52 -1.31 11.62 -0.45
CA LEU A 52 -0.87 10.22 -0.59
C LEU A 52 -1.19 9.40 0.67
N LYS A 53 -1.12 10.03 1.85
CA LYS A 53 -1.55 9.41 3.11
C LYS A 53 -3.04 9.08 3.10
N ASN A 54 -3.89 10.00 2.64
CA ASN A 54 -5.34 9.77 2.62
C ASN A 54 -5.71 8.64 1.65
N GLU A 55 -5.09 8.60 0.46
CA GLU A 55 -5.27 7.50 -0.49
C GLU A 55 -4.84 6.14 0.14
N LEU A 56 -3.72 6.11 0.86
CA LEU A 56 -3.29 4.90 1.60
C LEU A 56 -4.35 4.45 2.61
N MET A 57 -4.97 5.39 3.34
CA MET A 57 -6.00 5.07 4.32
C MET A 57 -7.24 4.48 3.65
N GLU A 58 -7.68 5.04 2.52
CA GLU A 58 -8.79 4.48 1.73
C GLU A 58 -8.50 3.07 1.25
N PHE A 59 -7.29 2.79 0.75
CA PHE A 59 -6.91 1.45 0.32
C PHE A 59 -6.82 0.47 1.50
N SER A 60 -6.42 0.94 2.67
CA SER A 60 -6.34 0.09 3.88
C SER A 60 -7.72 -0.38 4.35
N LEU A 61 -8.77 0.41 4.13
CA LEU A 61 -10.17 0.04 4.45
C LEU A 61 -10.73 -1.03 3.51
N GLN A 62 -10.18 -1.16 2.30
CA GLN A 62 -10.67 -2.11 1.29
C GLN A 62 -10.15 -3.55 1.50
N ILE A 63 -9.17 -3.76 2.38
CA ILE A 63 -8.50 -5.05 2.57
C ILE A 63 -9.48 -6.19 2.82
N ASP A 64 -10.54 -5.94 3.59
CA ASP A 64 -11.50 -6.97 4.00
C ASP A 64 -12.46 -7.34 2.85
N ASP A 65 -12.73 -6.42 1.93
CA ASP A 65 -13.58 -6.64 0.75
C ASP A 65 -12.85 -7.42 -0.36
N ILE A 66 -11.52 -7.31 -0.42
CA ILE A 66 -10.72 -7.94 -1.50
C ILE A 66 -10.22 -9.35 -1.17
N VAL A 67 -10.27 -9.80 0.09
CA VAL A 67 -9.60 -11.04 0.54
C VAL A 67 -9.98 -12.27 -0.31
N ASN A 68 -11.26 -12.38 -0.65
CA ASN A 68 -11.83 -13.56 -1.30
C ASN A 68 -12.15 -13.32 -2.79
N ASP A 69 -11.80 -12.16 -3.34
CA ASP A 69 -12.09 -11.79 -4.72
C ASP A 69 -10.77 -11.50 -5.47
N PRO A 70 -10.29 -12.43 -6.31
CA PRO A 70 -9.02 -12.27 -7.03
C PRO A 70 -8.96 -11.05 -7.94
N LEU A 71 -10.08 -10.67 -8.58
CA LEU A 71 -10.12 -9.51 -9.48
C LEU A 71 -10.05 -8.21 -8.68
N LYS A 72 -10.84 -8.09 -7.61
CA LYS A 72 -10.75 -6.93 -6.71
C LYS A 72 -9.37 -6.82 -6.07
N ARG A 73 -8.77 -7.95 -5.71
CA ARG A 73 -7.41 -8.01 -5.15
C ARG A 73 -6.37 -7.50 -6.14
N ILE A 74 -6.38 -7.94 -7.39
CA ILE A 74 -5.47 -7.42 -8.43
C ILE A 74 -5.64 -5.91 -8.57
N HIS A 75 -6.88 -5.44 -8.72
CA HIS A 75 -7.16 -4.03 -8.92
C HIS A 75 -6.73 -3.17 -7.72
N TRP A 76 -6.91 -3.68 -6.51
CA TRP A 76 -6.38 -3.05 -5.30
C TRP A 76 -4.85 -2.99 -5.31
N GLY A 77 -4.18 -4.07 -5.74
CA GLY A 77 -2.73 -4.09 -5.91
C GLY A 77 -2.22 -3.04 -6.88
N GLU A 78 -2.91 -2.82 -8.00
CA GLU A 78 -2.60 -1.79 -9.00
C GLU A 78 -2.69 -0.37 -8.41
N LYS A 79 -3.75 -0.11 -7.62
CA LYS A 79 -3.94 1.17 -6.90
C LYS A 79 -2.78 1.42 -5.94
N VAL A 80 -2.40 0.42 -5.16
CA VAL A 80 -1.26 0.51 -4.22
C VAL A 80 0.06 0.73 -4.97
N MET A 81 0.30 0.04 -6.10
CA MET A 81 1.48 0.29 -6.94
C MET A 81 1.50 1.71 -7.51
N THR A 82 0.34 2.23 -7.92
CA THR A 82 0.22 3.58 -8.47
C THR A 82 0.60 4.63 -7.43
N LEU A 83 0.15 4.43 -6.19
CA LEU A 83 0.57 5.25 -5.05
C LEU A 83 2.09 5.18 -4.83
N ALA A 84 2.67 3.97 -4.88
CA ALA A 84 4.10 3.74 -4.75
C ALA A 84 4.93 4.41 -5.87
N ALA A 85 4.39 4.45 -7.10
CA ALA A 85 5.02 5.11 -8.23
C ALA A 85 5.04 6.64 -8.05
N ARG A 86 3.92 7.23 -7.61
CA ARG A 86 3.78 8.68 -7.37
C ARG A 86 4.73 9.21 -6.30
N LEU A 87 5.10 8.40 -5.30
CA LEU A 87 6.13 8.74 -4.31
C LEU A 87 7.53 8.95 -4.89
N GLY A 88 7.81 8.40 -6.08
CA GLY A 88 9.10 8.59 -6.76
C GLY A 88 9.12 9.76 -7.75
N SER A 89 7.94 10.22 -8.18
CA SER A 89 7.76 11.31 -9.16
C SER A 89 7.58 12.68 -8.51
N ASN A 90 7.24 12.73 -7.21
CA ASN A 90 7.13 13.94 -6.37
C ASN A 90 8.29 14.07 -5.38
#